data_AF-A0A524A2V7-F1
#
_entry.id   AF-A0A524A2V7-F1
#
_cell.length_a   1.000
_cell.length_b   1.000
_cell.length_c   1.000
_cell.angle_alpha   90.00
_cell.angle_beta   90.00
_cell.angle_gamma   90.00
#
_symmetry.space_group_name_H-M   'P 1'
#
loop_
_entity.id
_entity.type
_entity.pdbx_description
1 polymer ?
#
loop_
_entity_poly.entity_id
_entity_poly.type
_entity_poly.pdbx_seq_one_letter_code
_entity_poly.pdbx_strand_id
1 'polypeptide(L)' 'MGARPGSRKRLNFELSQALYDELQRVASSRGASVSHLLRAFIRLGLKVVQLEDHPGAALILREGDREREIVLF' A
#
# COMPACT_ATOMS: atom_id res chain seq x y z
N MET A 1 -27.91 -4.20 3.41
CA MET A 1 -27.74 -4.95 2.15
C MET A 1 -26.23 -5.08 1.88
N GLY A 2 -25.60 -6.17 2.35
CA GLY A 2 -24.15 -6.34 2.31
C GLY A 2 -23.65 -6.74 0.92
N ALA A 3 -22.49 -6.24 0.51
CA ALA A 3 -21.87 -6.61 -0.76
C ALA A 3 -21.55 -8.12 -0.78
N ARG A 4 -21.91 -8.81 -1.88
CA ARG A 4 -21.56 -10.23 -2.06
C ARG A 4 -20.04 -10.42 -2.09
N PRO A 5 -19.49 -11.47 -1.46
CA PRO A 5 -18.07 -11.83 -1.63
C PRO A 5 -17.78 -11.97 -3.13
N GLY A 6 -16.84 -11.18 -3.64
CA GLY A 6 -16.48 -11.12 -5.06
C GLY A 6 -17.05 -9.95 -5.86
N SER A 7 -17.88 -9.06 -5.28
CA SER A 7 -18.31 -7.86 -6.01
C SER A 7 -17.13 -6.87 -6.16
N ARG A 8 -16.61 -6.72 -7.38
CA ARG A 8 -15.60 -5.69 -7.68
C ARG A 8 -16.26 -4.31 -7.65
N LYS A 9 -15.67 -3.40 -6.89
CA LYS A 9 -15.98 -1.97 -6.95
C LYS A 9 -14.94 -1.29 -7.83
N ARG A 10 -15.38 -0.41 -8.74
CA ARG A 10 -14.48 0.43 -9.52
C ARG A 10 -14.23 1.71 -8.74
N LEU A 11 -12.96 2.00 -8.51
CA LEU A 11 -12.51 3.28 -7.97
C LEU A 11 -11.85 4.04 -9.12
N ASN A 12 -12.18 5.32 -9.25
CA ASN A 12 -11.47 6.24 -10.13
C ASN A 12 -10.51 7.05 -9.26
N PHE A 13 -9.25 7.08 -9.65
CA PHE A 13 -8.20 7.80 -8.93
C PHE A 13 -7.55 8.79 -9.89
N GLU A 14 -7.27 9.98 -9.38
CA GLU A 14 -6.39 10.95 -10.02
C GLU A 14 -5.12 11.04 -9.20
N LEU A 15 -3.97 11.01 -9.87
CA LEU A 15 -2.66 11.15 -9.26
C LEU A 15 -1.94 12.29 -9.97
N SER A 16 -1.02 12.95 -9.26
CA SER A 16 -0.09 13.84 -9.93
C SER A 16 0.77 13.04 -10.91
N GLN A 17 1.18 13.67 -12.02
CA GLN A 17 2.03 13.01 -13.03
C GLN A 17 3.30 12.42 -12.40
N ALA A 18 3.95 13.18 -11.52
CA ALA A 18 5.17 12.75 -10.84
C ALA A 18 4.99 11.45 -10.04
N LEU A 19 3.88 11.34 -9.29
CA LEU A 19 3.57 10.14 -8.52
C LEU A 19 3.22 8.96 -9.42
N TYR A 20 2.48 9.21 -10.51
CA TYR A 20 2.18 8.18 -11.51
C TYR A 20 3.46 7.65 -12.16
N ASP A 21 4.39 8.52 -12.52
CA ASP A 21 5.66 8.14 -13.14
C ASP A 21 6.52 7.30 -12.19
N GLU A 22 6.53 7.62 -10.90
CA GLU A 22 7.19 6.80 -9.88
C GLU A 22 6.57 5.41 -9.75
N LEU A 23 5.24 5.33 -9.65
CA LEU A 23 4.51 4.05 -9.62
C LEU A 23 4.77 3.23 -10.89
N GLN A 24 4.76 3.88 -12.05
CA GLN A 24 5.00 3.24 -13.34
C GLN A 24 6.42 2.67 -13.40
N ARG A 25 7.44 3.41 -12.96
CA ARG A 25 8.83 2.92 -12.90
C ARG A 25 8.96 1.67 -12.02
N VAL A 26 8.36 1.67 -10.83
CA VAL A 26 8.40 0.52 -9.90
C VAL A 26 7.61 -0.67 -10.45
N ALA A 27 6.46 -0.42 -11.07
CA ALA A 27 5.66 -1.47 -11.69
C ALA A 27 6.44 -2.15 -12.83
N SER A 28 7.04 -1.34 -13.71
CA SER A 28 7.86 -1.82 -14.83
C SER A 28 9.08 -2.63 -14.37
N SER A 29 9.81 -2.19 -13.34
CA SER A 29 10.97 -2.93 -12.83
C SER A 29 10.61 -4.30 -12.21
N ARG A 30 9.36 -4.47 -11.80
CA ARG A 30 8.82 -5.71 -11.20
C ARG A 30 7.99 -6.54 -12.17
N GLY A 31 7.89 -6.17 -13.45
CA GLY A 31 7.03 -6.85 -14.42
C GLY A 31 5.53 -6.82 -14.06
N ALA A 32 5.10 -5.80 -13.32
CA ALA A 32 3.75 -5.65 -12.81
C ALA A 32 3.02 -4.46 -13.45
N SER A 33 1.70 -4.39 -13.30
CA SER A 33 0.91 -3.20 -13.67
C SER A 33 0.80 -2.23 -12.51
N VAL A 34 0.61 -0.93 -12.80
CA VAL A 34 0.36 0.11 -11.79
C VAL A 34 -0.83 -0.26 -10.90
N SER A 35 -1.90 -0.82 -11.47
CA SER A 35 -3.08 -1.24 -10.71
C SER A 35 -2.81 -2.42 -9.78
N HIS A 36 -1.89 -3.32 -10.13
CA HIS A 36 -1.44 -4.38 -9.22
C HIS A 36 -0.70 -3.75 -8.03
N LEU A 37 0.27 -2.88 -8.30
CA LEU A 37 1.08 -2.23 -7.27
C LEU A 37 0.21 -1.39 -6.31
N LEU A 38 -0.73 -0.62 -6.86
CA LEU A 38 -1.66 0.18 -6.09
C LEU A 38 -2.53 -0.68 -5.15
N ARG A 39 -3.02 -1.83 -5.62
CA ARG A 39 -3.76 -2.78 -4.75
C ARG A 39 -2.90 -3.32 -3.62
N ALA A 40 -1.62 -3.60 -3.88
CA ALA A 40 -0.69 -4.08 -2.86
C ALA A 40 -0.44 -3.00 -1.81
N PHE A 41 -0.20 -1.76 -2.23
CA PHE A 41 0.00 -0.63 -1.32
C PHE A 41 -1.26 -0.29 -0.51
N ILE A 42 -2.45 -0.32 -1.11
CA ILE A 42 -3.70 -0.14 -0.36
C ILE A 42 -3.84 -1.20 0.74
N ARG A 43 -3.54 -2.48 0.45
CA ARG A 43 -3.58 -3.54 1.47
C ARG A 43 -2.57 -3.32 2.59
N LEU A 44 -1.35 -2.87 2.24
CA LEU A 44 -0.34 -2.56 3.24
C LEU A 44 -0.80 -1.39 4.12
N GLY A 45 -1.27 -0.30 3.52
CA GLY A 45 -1.79 0.86 4.26
C GLY A 45 -2.95 0.50 5.19
N LEU A 46 -3.88 -0.36 4.75
CA LEU A 46 -4.97 -0.82 5.61
C LEU A 46 -4.49 -1.66 6.81
N LYS A 47 -3.46 -2.50 6.63
CA LYS A 47 -2.85 -3.22 7.76
C LYS A 47 -2.14 -2.28 8.73
N VAL A 48 -1.50 -1.25 8.19
CA VAL A 48 -0.82 -0.23 8.98
C VAL A 48 -1.81 0.54 9.85
N VAL A 49 -2.93 1.01 9.28
CA VAL A 49 -3.99 1.68 10.05
C VAL A 49 -4.57 0.76 11.12
N GLN A 50 -4.73 -0.55 10.84
CA GLN A 50 -5.17 -1.51 11.86
C GLN A 50 -4.19 -1.66 13.03
N LEU A 51 -2.90 -1.40 12.82
CA LEU A 51 -1.89 -1.44 13.88
C LEU A 51 -1.94 -0.20 14.78
N GLU A 52 -2.37 0.95 14.27
CA GLU A 52 -2.51 2.19 15.08
C GLU A 52 -3.49 2.02 16.25
N ASP A 53 -4.49 1.14 16.10
CA ASP A 53 -5.45 0.81 17.16
C ASP A 53 -4.85 -0.04 18.30
N HIS A 54 -3.60 -0.51 18.16
CA HIS A 54 -2.94 -1.36 19.14
C HIS A 54 -1.85 -0.61 19.92
N PRO A 55 -2.02 -0.38 21.24
CA PRO A 55 -0.99 0.24 22.07
C PRO A 55 0.34 -0.52 22.01
N GLY A 56 1.41 0.18 21.64
CA GLY A 56 2.75 -0.39 21.52
C GLY A 56 3.04 -1.11 20.19
N ALA A 57 2.14 -1.02 19.19
CA ALA A 57 2.45 -1.48 17.85
C ALA A 57 3.49 -0.57 17.18
N ALA A 58 4.43 -1.18 16.46
CA ALA A 58 5.45 -0.49 15.68
C ALA A 58 5.54 -1.07 14.28
N LEU A 59 5.71 -0.20 13.27
CA LEU A 59 6.01 -0.62 11.91
C LEU A 59 7.51 -0.64 11.72
N ILE A 60 8.10 -1.82 11.52
CA ILE A 60 9.54 -1.98 11.32
C ILE A 60 9.83 -2.30 9.85
N LEU A 61 10.66 -1.47 9.21
CA LEU A 61 11.34 -1.80 7.97
C LEU A 61 12.66 -2.50 8.30
N ARG A 62 12.79 -3.77 7.91
CA ARG A 62 14.03 -4.53 8.03
C ARG A 62 14.74 -4.64 6.67
N GLU A 63 15.98 -4.18 6.62
CA GLU A 63 16.87 -4.24 5.46
C GLU A 63 18.13 -5.04 5.83
N GLY A 64 18.09 -6.36 5.64
CA GLY A 64 19.14 -7.26 6.13
C GLY A 64 19.20 -7.24 7.67
N ASP A 65 20.36 -6.85 8.22
CA ASP A 65 20.58 -6.71 9.66
C ASP A 65 20.22 -5.33 10.21
N ARG A 66 19.69 -4.44 9.36
CA ARG A 66 19.27 -3.09 9.77
C ARG A 66 17.78 -3.06 10.00
N GLU A 67 17.38 -2.53 11.15
CA GLU A 67 15.99 -2.23 11.46
C GLU A 67 15.80 -0.71 11.51
N ARG A 68 14.71 -0.25 10.92
CA ARG A 68 14.24 1.13 11.03
C ARG A 68 12.78 1.12 11.45
N GLU A 69 12.50 1.77 12.56
CA GLU A 69 11.13 2.03 12.97
C GLU A 69 10.55 3.16 12.12
N ILE A 70 9.37 2.93 11.57
CA ILE A 70 8.55 3.95 10.94
C ILE A 70 7.52 4.39 11.98
N VAL A 71 7.67 5.61 12.46
CA VAL A 71 6.62 6.26 13.25
C VAL A 71 5.54 6.72 12.29
N LEU A 72 4.34 6.21 12.51
CA LEU A 72 3.13 6.59 11.79
C LEU A 72 2.37 7.60 12.67
N PHE A 73 1.65 8.53 12.05
CA PHE A 73 1.13 9.75 12.66
C PHE A 73 0.08 9.51 13.73
#